data_AF-A0A8D8EUU4-F1
#
_entry.id   AF-A0A8D8EUU4-F1
#
_cell.length_a   1.000
_cell.length_b   1.000
_cell.length_c   1.000
_cell.angle_alpha   90.00
_cell.angle_beta   90.00
_cell.angle_gamma   90.00
#
_symmetry.space_group_name_H-M   'P 1'
#
loop_
_entity.id
_entity.type
_entity.pdbx_description
1 polymer ?
#
loop_
_entity_poly.entity_id
_entity_poly.type
_entity_poly.pdbx_seq_one_letter_code
_entity_poly.pdbx_strand_id
1 'polypeptide(L)'
;MYQTKLFTTLLLLNVAGSIVSAQGCARGPCGVGAMCQETSGGRPVCSCPAGYSGNPLTQCIRAECLDHSECIRSDQACRDGKCINPCNGVCGINANCEVRNHVPVCSCPRGMSGDPFVSCRVNDPEQLCRPSPC
;
A
#
# COMPACT_ATOMS: atom_id res chain seq x y z
N MET A 1 55.84 -24.08 54.55
CA MET A 1 56.55 -24.56 53.35
C MET A 1 55.62 -24.32 52.16
N TYR A 2 56.09 -23.55 51.17
CA TYR A 2 55.52 -23.35 49.81
C TYR A 2 54.11 -22.73 49.76
N GLN A 3 53.84 -21.44 49.52
CA GLN A 3 54.27 -20.47 48.50
C GLN A 3 54.42 -21.00 47.06
N THR A 4 53.79 -20.27 46.14
CA THR A 4 53.98 -20.16 44.68
C THR A 4 53.25 -21.10 43.70
N LYS A 5 52.48 -20.41 42.82
CA LYS A 5 52.06 -20.73 41.43
C LYS A 5 50.76 -21.56 41.30
N LEU A 6 49.78 -21.21 40.47
CA LEU A 6 49.77 -20.37 39.28
C LEU A 6 48.31 -19.97 38.96
N PHE A 7 48.13 -18.71 38.55
CA PHE A 7 47.07 -18.20 37.68
C PHE A 7 46.20 -19.22 36.94
N THR A 8 44.89 -19.20 37.18
CA THR A 8 43.90 -19.33 36.10
C THR A 8 42.61 -18.63 36.48
N THR A 9 42.67 -17.31 36.32
CA THR A 9 41.55 -16.40 36.08
C THR A 9 40.61 -16.89 34.96
N LEU A 10 39.35 -16.42 35.02
CA LEU A 10 38.41 -16.25 33.89
C LEU A 10 37.81 -17.55 33.30
N LEU A 11 36.52 -17.69 32.96
CA LEU A 11 35.45 -16.73 32.73
C LEU A 11 34.13 -17.29 33.27
N LEU A 12 33.40 -16.46 34.04
CA LEU A 12 31.95 -16.41 33.92
C LEU A 12 31.64 -15.96 32.49
N LEU A 13 31.48 -16.89 31.55
CA LEU A 13 30.77 -16.57 30.31
C LEU A 13 29.29 -16.45 30.69
N ASN A 14 28.95 -15.30 31.28
CA ASN A 14 27.68 -14.67 31.01
C ASN A 14 27.65 -14.49 29.49
N VAL A 15 27.15 -15.51 28.80
CA VAL A 15 26.64 -15.32 27.44
C VAL A 15 25.36 -14.50 27.65
N ALA A 16 25.53 -13.20 27.91
CA ALA A 16 24.65 -12.19 27.36
C ALA A 16 24.87 -12.24 25.84
N GLY A 17 24.55 -13.39 25.26
CA GLY A 17 24.24 -13.50 23.86
C GLY A 17 23.02 -12.63 23.75
N SER A 18 23.22 -11.39 23.33
CA SER A 18 22.21 -10.70 22.56
C SER A 18 21.68 -11.77 21.62
N ILE A 19 20.44 -12.20 21.84
CA ILE A 19 19.65 -12.79 20.78
C ILE A 19 19.69 -11.73 19.68
N VAL A 20 20.69 -11.81 18.79
CA VAL A 20 20.68 -11.05 17.55
C VAL A 20 19.51 -11.65 16.85
N SER A 21 18.36 -11.02 17.07
CA SER A 21 17.11 -11.37 16.45
C SER A 21 17.44 -11.42 14.96
N ALA A 22 17.38 -12.61 14.39
CA ALA A 22 17.95 -12.92 13.09
C ALA A 22 17.06 -12.37 11.97
N GLN A 23 16.77 -11.09 12.07
CA GLN A 23 15.84 -10.30 11.29
C GLN A 23 16.64 -9.31 10.45
N GLY A 24 17.70 -9.77 9.80
CA GLY A 24 18.47 -8.97 8.85
C GLY A 24 18.24 -9.43 7.41
N CYS A 25 18.69 -8.62 6.46
CA CYS A 25 18.73 -8.87 5.02
C CYS A 25 19.44 -10.19 4.65
N ALA A 26 20.39 -10.64 5.46
CA ALA A 26 21.10 -11.89 5.24
C ALA A 26 20.19 -13.14 5.21
N ARG A 27 18.99 -13.09 5.81
CA ARG A 27 18.01 -14.19 5.77
C ARG A 27 16.97 -14.07 4.66
N GLY A 28 17.11 -13.09 3.77
CA GLY A 28 16.17 -12.87 2.66
C GLY A 28 14.73 -12.55 3.12
N PRO A 29 14.51 -11.57 4.02
CA PRO A 29 13.16 -11.23 4.49
C PRO A 29 12.30 -10.48 3.44
N CYS A 30 12.90 -10.04 2.33
CA CYS A 30 12.22 -9.26 1.29
C CYS A 30 11.77 -10.13 0.12
N GLY A 31 10.76 -9.63 -0.60
CA GLY A 31 10.19 -10.27 -1.77
C GLY A 31 11.11 -10.26 -2.99
N VAL A 32 10.69 -10.97 -4.04
CA VAL A 32 11.47 -11.11 -5.28
C VAL A 32 11.68 -9.73 -5.92
N GLY A 33 12.94 -9.39 -6.22
CA GLY A 33 13.31 -8.12 -6.87
C GLY A 33 13.27 -6.89 -5.95
N ALA A 34 13.00 -7.05 -4.66
CA ALA A 34 13.06 -5.96 -3.69
C ALA A 34 14.49 -5.72 -3.19
N MET A 35 14.80 -4.47 -2.86
CA MET A 35 16.02 -4.07 -2.16
C MET A 35 15.84 -4.25 -0.66
N CYS A 36 16.86 -4.77 0.02
CA CYS A 36 16.88 -4.87 1.48
C CYS A 36 17.95 -3.95 2.06
N GLN A 37 17.56 -3.12 3.03
CA GLN A 37 18.45 -2.23 3.76
C GLN A 37 18.39 -2.51 5.27
N GLU A 38 19.55 -2.67 5.89
CA GLU A 38 19.69 -2.77 7.34
C GLU A 38 19.54 -1.39 7.99
N THR A 39 18.72 -1.30 9.03
CA THR A 39 18.66 -0.11 9.89
C THR A 39 19.60 -0.26 11.09
N SER A 40 19.92 0.84 11.76
CA SER A 40 20.84 0.86 12.93
C SER A 40 20.42 -0.06 14.09
N GLY A 41 19.18 -0.56 14.10
CA GLY A 41 18.68 -1.55 15.07
C GLY A 41 18.67 -3.00 14.56
N GLY A 42 19.28 -3.30 13.40
CA GLY A 42 19.31 -4.66 12.83
C GLY A 42 17.96 -5.16 12.32
N ARG A 43 17.04 -4.24 11.97
CA ARG A 43 15.75 -4.56 11.34
C ARG A 43 15.87 -4.34 9.82
N PRO A 44 15.30 -5.23 9.00
CA PRO A 44 15.40 -5.15 7.56
C PRO A 44 14.27 -4.26 7.04
N VAL A 45 14.60 -3.30 6.18
CA VAL A 45 13.61 -2.49 5.47
C VAL A 45 13.65 -2.90 4.00
N CYS A 46 12.50 -3.34 3.49
CA CYS A 46 12.33 -3.75 2.11
C CYS A 46 11.72 -2.62 1.28
N SER A 47 12.30 -2.32 0.12
CA SER A 47 11.78 -1.33 -0.82
C SER A 47 11.87 -1.83 -2.27
N CYS A 48 11.02 -1.32 -3.16
CA CYS A 48 11.20 -1.56 -4.58
C CYS A 48 12.27 -0.62 -5.14
N PRO A 49 13.16 -1.11 -6.02
CA PRO A 49 14.12 -0.26 -6.71
C PRO A 49 13.40 0.74 -7.64
N ALA A 50 14.12 1.78 -8.06
CA ALA A 50 13.58 2.79 -8.98
C ALA A 50 13.03 2.15 -10.27
N GLY A 51 11.84 2.58 -10.71
CA GLY A 51 11.14 2.02 -11.87
C GLY A 51 10.39 0.71 -11.59
N TYR A 52 10.31 0.28 -10.34
CA TYR A 52 9.52 -0.87 -9.90
C TYR A 52 8.46 -0.45 -8.87
N SER A 53 7.33 -1.14 -8.88
CA SER A 53 6.23 -0.98 -7.94
C SER A 53 5.76 -2.35 -7.43
N GLY A 54 4.82 -2.35 -6.49
CA GLY A 54 4.25 -3.56 -5.90
C GLY A 54 4.52 -3.64 -4.39
N ASN A 55 4.49 -4.85 -3.85
CA ASN A 55 4.71 -5.09 -2.42
C ASN A 55 6.16 -5.61 -2.20
N PRO A 56 7.04 -4.81 -1.57
CA PRO A 56 8.44 -5.19 -1.35
C PRO A 56 8.65 -6.45 -0.51
N LEU A 57 7.61 -6.94 0.21
CA LEU A 57 7.68 -8.18 0.98
C LEU A 57 7.33 -9.42 0.16
N THR A 58 6.65 -9.26 -0.98
CA THR A 58 6.26 -10.39 -1.84
C THR A 58 6.99 -10.34 -3.18
N GLN A 59 6.85 -9.24 -3.92
CA GLN A 59 7.44 -9.05 -5.24
C GLN A 59 7.38 -7.59 -5.68
N CYS A 60 8.51 -7.12 -6.22
CA CYS A 60 8.58 -5.88 -6.99
C CYS A 60 8.51 -6.20 -8.49
N ILE A 61 7.68 -5.46 -9.21
CA ILE A 61 7.42 -5.62 -10.64
C ILE A 61 7.77 -4.30 -11.33
N ARG A 62 8.28 -4.35 -12.56
CA ARG A 62 8.54 -3.15 -13.35
C ARG A 62 7.25 -2.34 -13.48
N ALA A 63 7.30 -1.07 -13.10
CA ALA A 63 6.13 -0.19 -13.11
C ALA A 63 5.81 0.24 -14.54
N GLU A 64 4.51 0.38 -14.83
CA GLU A 64 3.99 1.05 -16.03
C GLU A 64 4.06 2.57 -15.88
N CYS A 65 3.81 3.06 -14.68
CA CYS A 65 3.82 4.48 -14.32
C CYS A 65 4.40 4.67 -12.91
N LEU A 66 4.93 5.85 -12.63
CA LEU A 66 5.31 6.32 -11.29
C LEU A 66 4.46 7.52 -10.84
N ASP A 67 3.90 8.26 -11.80
CA ASP A 67 3.03 9.41 -11.59
C ASP A 67 1.78 9.34 -12.48
N HIS A 68 0.70 10.00 -12.07
CA HIS A 68 -0.54 10.04 -12.85
C HIS A 68 -0.33 10.56 -14.28
N SER A 69 0.57 11.54 -14.44
CA SER A 69 0.89 12.17 -15.73
C SER A 69 1.57 11.23 -16.73
N GLU A 70 2.13 10.10 -16.27
CA GLU A 70 2.74 9.09 -17.14
C GLU A 70 1.70 8.19 -17.81
N CYS A 71 0.46 8.18 -17.31
CA CYS A 71 -0.64 7.48 -17.96
C CYS A 71 -1.10 8.27 -19.20
N ILE A 72 -0.79 7.74 -20.38
CA ILE A 72 -1.10 8.38 -21.68
C ILE A 72 -2.59 8.71 -21.81
N ARG A 73 -3.46 7.86 -21.25
CA ARG A 73 -4.90 8.08 -21.30
C ARG A 73 -5.36 8.92 -20.10
N SER A 74 -6.11 9.98 -20.39
CA SER A 74 -6.65 10.88 -19.38
C SER A 74 -7.74 10.25 -18.50
N ASP A 75 -8.30 9.10 -18.92
CA ASP A 75 -9.26 8.29 -18.16
C ASP A 75 -8.61 7.25 -17.23
N GLN A 76 -7.28 7.27 -17.12
CA GLN A 76 -6.51 6.40 -16.23
C GLN A 76 -5.82 7.22 -15.14
N ALA A 77 -5.30 6.56 -14.12
CA ALA A 77 -4.48 7.14 -13.06
C ALA A 77 -3.47 6.09 -12.61
N CYS A 78 -2.27 6.54 -12.24
CA CYS A 78 -1.27 5.66 -11.67
C CYS A 78 -1.66 5.19 -10.27
N ARG A 79 -1.82 3.87 -10.09
CA ARG A 79 -2.02 3.23 -8.78
C ARG A 79 -1.16 1.99 -8.71
N ASP A 80 -0.33 1.91 -7.67
CA ASP A 80 0.60 0.79 -7.45
C ASP A 80 1.49 0.48 -8.69
N GLY A 81 1.84 1.53 -9.41
CA GLY A 81 2.63 1.51 -10.64
C GLY A 81 1.94 0.89 -11.85
N LYS A 82 0.60 0.92 -11.90
CA LYS A 82 -0.21 0.57 -13.06
C LYS A 82 -1.16 1.71 -13.42
N CYS A 83 -1.40 1.92 -14.71
CA CYS A 83 -2.40 2.87 -15.19
C CYS A 83 -3.78 2.20 -15.20
N ILE A 84 -4.61 2.58 -14.22
CA ILE A 84 -5.96 2.00 -14.05
C ILE A 84 -7.03 3.07 -14.15
N ASN A 85 -8.26 2.70 -14.49
CA ASN A 85 -9.37 3.64 -14.44
C ASN A 85 -9.70 3.97 -12.96
N PRO A 86 -9.56 5.23 -12.51
CA PRO A 86 -9.77 5.59 -11.12
C PRO A 86 -11.24 5.58 -10.69
N CYS A 87 -12.20 5.46 -11.62
CA CYS A 87 -13.63 5.31 -11.30
C CYS A 87 -13.99 3.93 -10.73
N ASN A 88 -13.14 2.92 -10.92
CA ASN A 88 -13.45 1.55 -10.51
C ASN A 88 -13.58 1.45 -8.98
N GLY A 89 -14.83 1.33 -8.51
CA GLY A 89 -15.18 1.10 -7.11
C GLY A 89 -15.06 2.34 -6.20
N VAL A 90 -15.01 3.55 -6.76
CA VAL A 90 -14.85 4.79 -5.96
C VAL A 90 -16.16 5.53 -5.71
N CYS A 91 -17.08 5.56 -6.69
CA CYS A 91 -18.35 6.26 -6.53
C CYS A 91 -19.43 5.38 -5.89
N GLY A 92 -20.37 6.04 -5.22
CA GLY A 92 -21.49 5.41 -4.53
C GLY A 92 -22.54 4.83 -5.47
N ILE A 93 -23.54 4.19 -4.88
CA ILE A 93 -24.63 3.54 -5.62
C ILE A 93 -25.43 4.58 -6.41
N ASN A 94 -25.71 4.29 -7.70
CA ASN A 94 -26.40 5.18 -8.64
C ASN A 94 -25.70 6.53 -8.93
N ALA A 95 -24.41 6.67 -8.58
CA ALA A 95 -23.63 7.85 -8.94
C ALA A 95 -22.98 7.69 -10.32
N ASN A 96 -22.87 8.79 -11.06
CA ASN A 96 -22.03 8.87 -12.24
C ASN A 96 -20.57 9.09 -11.83
N CYS A 97 -19.64 8.48 -12.56
CA CYS A 97 -18.22 8.75 -12.42
C CYS A 97 -17.64 9.30 -13.73
N GLU A 98 -16.96 10.44 -13.63
CA GLU A 98 -16.14 11.00 -14.70
C GLU A 98 -14.70 11.12 -14.23
N VAL A 99 -13.73 10.90 -15.12
CA VAL A 99 -12.32 11.15 -14.79
C VAL A 99 -11.94 12.55 -15.29
N ARG A 100 -11.43 13.39 -14.39
CA ARG A 100 -10.91 14.73 -14.72
C ARG A 100 -9.48 14.84 -14.21
N ASN A 101 -8.53 15.01 -15.13
CA ASN A 101 -7.10 15.10 -14.82
C ASN A 101 -6.60 13.93 -13.96
N HIS A 102 -6.90 12.69 -14.37
CA HIS A 102 -6.57 11.46 -13.63
C HIS A 102 -7.26 11.32 -12.25
N VAL A 103 -8.21 12.20 -11.91
CA VAL A 103 -8.96 12.16 -10.64
C VAL A 103 -10.41 11.74 -10.91
N PRO A 104 -10.97 10.80 -10.13
CA PRO A 104 -12.38 10.42 -10.26
C PRO A 104 -13.26 11.51 -9.65
N VAL A 105 -14.31 11.89 -10.37
CA VAL A 105 -15.32 12.87 -9.96
C VAL A 105 -16.67 12.16 -9.95
N CYS A 106 -17.23 12.02 -8.74
CA CYS A 106 -18.53 11.40 -8.53
C CYS A 106 -19.63 12.47 -8.51
N SER A 107 -20.76 12.20 -9.17
CA SER A 107 -21.90 13.11 -9.19
C SER A 107 -23.23 12.34 -9.24
N CYS A 108 -24.30 12.93 -8.71
CA CYS A 108 -25.62 12.37 -8.86
C CYS A 108 -26.21 12.70 -10.25
N PRO A 109 -26.79 11.71 -10.96
CA PRO A 109 -27.51 11.95 -12.20
C PRO A 109 -28.67 12.95 -12.03
N ARG A 110 -29.11 13.55 -13.14
CA ARG A 110 -30.26 14.47 -13.15
C ARG A 110 -31.49 13.77 -12.55
N GLY A 111 -32.16 14.42 -11.60
CA GLY A 111 -33.35 13.89 -10.90
C GLY A 111 -33.02 13.13 -9.62
N MET A 112 -31.74 12.95 -9.30
CA MET A 112 -31.28 12.30 -8.06
C MET A 112 -30.46 13.25 -7.20
N SER A 113 -30.41 12.98 -5.90
CA SER A 113 -29.54 13.68 -4.94
C SER A 113 -28.99 12.72 -3.89
N GLY A 114 -28.04 13.20 -3.09
CA GLY A 114 -27.44 12.46 -2.00
C GLY A 114 -25.94 12.73 -1.95
N ASP A 115 -25.22 11.86 -1.26
CA ASP A 115 -23.76 11.84 -1.31
C ASP A 115 -23.32 10.92 -2.47
N PRO A 116 -22.68 11.45 -3.53
CA PRO A 116 -22.27 10.66 -4.68
C PRO A 116 -21.16 9.65 -4.38
N PHE A 117 -20.51 9.69 -3.21
CA PHE A 117 -19.59 8.66 -2.74
C PHE A 117 -20.28 7.54 -1.95
N VAL A 118 -21.54 7.74 -1.55
CA VAL A 118 -22.32 6.76 -0.79
C VAL A 118 -23.49 6.24 -1.62
N SER A 119 -24.44 7.11 -1.97
CA SER A 119 -25.63 6.76 -2.74
C SER A 119 -26.37 8.00 -3.23
N CYS A 120 -26.80 7.96 -4.50
CA CYS A 120 -27.76 8.88 -5.08
C CYS A 120 -29.17 8.26 -5.08
N ARG A 121 -30.18 9.06 -4.74
CA ARG A 121 -31.59 8.67 -4.61
C ARG A 121 -32.49 9.66 -5.33
N VAL A 122 -33.63 9.18 -5.84
CA VAL A 122 -34.64 10.04 -6.46
C VAL A 122 -35.24 10.95 -5.39
N ASN A 123 -35.28 12.25 -5.68
CA ASN A 123 -35.85 13.26 -4.78
C ASN A 123 -37.26 13.72 -5.20
N ASP A 124 -37.77 13.20 -6.30
CA ASP A 124 -39.05 13.60 -6.87
C ASP A 124 -40.19 12.74 -6.26
N PRO A 125 -41.11 13.34 -5.48
CA PRO A 125 -42.27 12.64 -4.94
C PRO A 125 -43.15 12.01 -6.03
N GLU A 126 -43.19 12.59 -7.23
CA GLU A 126 -44.03 12.13 -8.33
C GLU A 126 -43.45 10.87 -9.01
N GLN A 127 -42.13 10.73 -9.04
CA GLN A 127 -41.44 9.52 -9.54
C GLN A 127 -41.40 8.40 -8.52
N LEU A 128 -41.33 8.71 -7.21
CA LEU A 128 -41.45 7.71 -6.15
C LEU A 128 -42.82 7.03 -6.16
N CYS A 129 -43.84 7.69 -6.72
CA CYS A 129 -45.22 7.22 -6.75
C CYS A 129 -45.71 6.71 -8.13
N ARG A 130 -44.81 6.43 -9.10
CA ARG A 130 -45.20 5.87 -10.41
C ARG A 130 -44.56 4.50 -10.75
N PRO A 131 -45.38 3.49 -11.14
CA PRO A 131 -46.84 3.49 -11.09
C PRO A 131 -47.31 3.36 -9.63
N SER A 132 -48.50 3.87 -9.35
CA SER A 132 -49.04 3.99 -7.99
C SER A 132 -49.08 2.64 -7.26
N PRO A 133 -48.91 2.68 -5.93
CA PRO A 133 -50.08 2.92 -5.08
C PRO A 133 -49.81 3.87 -3.88
N CYS A 134 -49.11 4.98 -4.08
CA CYS A 134 -49.37 6.14 -3.21
C CYS A 134 -50.79 6.65 -3.51
#